data_AF-A0A2N5FUP5-F1
#
_entry.id   AF-A0A2N5FUP5-F1
#
_cell.length_a   1.000
_cell.length_b   1.000
_cell.length_c   1.000
_cell.angle_alpha   90.00
_cell.angle_beta   90.00
_cell.angle_gamma   90.00
#
_symmetry.space_group_name_H-M   'P 1'
#
loop_
_entity.id
_entity.type
_entity.pdbx_description
1 polymer ?
#
loop_
_entity_poly.entity_id
_entity_poly.type
_entity_poly.pdbx_seq_one_letter_code
_entity_poly.pdbx_strand_id
1 'polypeptide(L)'
;MTSNFNKEIYECLDLLHEDYKGKCDIHIFYSKFDYIMWTAKNLFFDLRQIKKIFKDKILGCYFSGNKMIHIYAFNHKFEDRYLKQCVLHTLLHELRHYYQNENNTKYWNMKHTYKVTDEDYSTAPIEKDANKFANRMMIKHRDKFSDYLNVYPDWDVKG
;
A
#
# COMPACT_ATOMS: atom_id res chain seq x y z
N MET A 1 11.65 2.11 17.18
CA MET A 1 12.61 2.88 16.35
C MET A 1 11.93 3.16 15.01
N THR A 2 10.80 3.88 15.07
CA THR A 2 9.74 3.87 14.03
C THR A 2 9.52 5.26 13.43
N SER A 3 10.22 6.29 13.92
CA SER A 3 9.97 7.69 13.54
C SER A 3 10.66 8.14 12.26
N ASN A 4 11.78 7.54 11.86
CA ASN A 4 12.49 7.98 10.65
C ASN A 4 11.82 7.49 9.37
N PHE A 5 11.47 6.20 9.29
CA PHE A 5 10.95 5.65 8.04
C PHE A 5 9.55 6.21 7.68
N ASN A 6 8.69 6.48 8.67
CA ASN A 6 7.42 7.17 8.40
C ASN A 6 7.65 8.55 7.80
N LYS A 7 8.66 9.30 8.27
CA LYS A 7 9.00 10.62 7.71
C LYS A 7 9.49 10.51 6.27
N GLU A 8 10.41 9.58 6.00
CA GLU A 8 10.95 9.33 4.65
C GLU A 8 9.81 8.97 3.67
N ILE A 9 8.80 8.21 4.12
CA ILE A 9 7.61 7.90 3.32
C ILE A 9 6.83 9.17 2.98
N TYR A 10 6.56 10.06 3.94
CA TYR A 10 5.85 11.31 3.66
C TYR A 10 6.61 12.20 2.68
N GLU A 11 7.94 12.27 2.78
CA GLU A 11 8.79 12.98 1.81
C GLU A 11 8.66 12.38 0.40
N CYS A 12 8.52 11.05 0.28
CA CYS A 12 8.21 10.41 -1.00
C CYS A 12 6.82 10.79 -1.53
N LEU A 13 5.80 10.86 -0.66
CA LEU A 13 4.43 11.21 -1.05
C LEU A 13 4.31 12.67 -1.52
N ASP A 14 5.14 13.57 -1.01
CA ASP A 14 5.18 14.97 -1.44
C ASP A 14 5.61 15.16 -2.90
N LEU A 15 6.24 14.15 -3.51
CA LEU A 15 6.58 14.14 -4.94
C LEU A 15 5.39 13.81 -5.85
N LEU A 16 4.30 13.28 -5.29
CA LEU A 16 3.11 12.90 -6.05
C LEU A 16 2.25 14.14 -6.40
N HIS A 17 1.24 13.92 -7.24
CA HIS A 17 0.24 14.95 -7.54
C HIS A 17 -0.57 15.30 -6.29
N GLU A 18 -1.10 16.53 -6.22
CA GLU A 18 -1.87 17.05 -5.06
C GLU A 18 -3.08 16.18 -4.68
N ASP A 19 -3.64 15.43 -5.64
CA ASP A 19 -4.76 14.51 -5.39
C ASP A 19 -4.42 13.39 -4.38
N TYR A 20 -3.14 13.12 -4.16
CA TYR A 20 -2.65 12.06 -3.28
C TYR A 20 -2.15 12.57 -1.92
N LYS A 21 -1.95 13.88 -1.74
CA LYS A 21 -1.26 14.44 -0.58
C LYS A 21 -2.21 14.68 0.59
N GLY A 22 -1.92 14.05 1.73
CA GLY A 22 -2.63 14.29 3.00
C GLY A 22 -4.11 13.97 2.98
N LYS A 23 -4.58 13.12 2.05
CA LYS A 23 -5.99 12.77 1.90
C LYS A 23 -6.38 11.41 2.50
N CYS A 24 -5.39 10.62 2.92
CA CYS A 24 -5.58 9.33 3.55
C CYS A 24 -4.75 9.22 4.83
N ASP A 25 -5.32 8.54 5.81
CA ASP A 25 -4.60 8.13 7.01
C ASP A 25 -3.77 6.89 6.69
N ILE A 26 -2.45 6.96 6.88
CA ILE A 26 -1.53 5.88 6.52
C ILE A 26 -0.95 5.26 7.78
N HIS A 27 -1.10 3.95 7.92
CA HIS A 27 -0.52 3.15 9.00
C HIS A 27 0.37 2.05 8.45
N ILE A 28 1.64 2.04 8.88
CA ILE A 28 2.61 1.02 8.51
C ILE A 28 2.91 0.17 9.74
N PHE A 29 2.65 -1.14 9.64
CA PHE A 29 2.85 -2.09 10.72
C PHE A 29 4.08 -2.97 10.44
N TYR A 30 5.12 -2.82 11.25
CA TYR A 30 6.36 -3.61 11.15
C TYR A 30 6.29 -4.93 11.90
N SER A 31 5.30 -5.10 12.77
CA SER A 31 5.07 -6.36 13.48
C SER A 31 3.58 -6.69 13.55
N LYS A 32 3.27 -7.99 13.64
CA LYS A 32 1.91 -8.47 13.88
C LYS A 32 1.34 -7.95 15.20
N PHE A 33 2.21 -7.80 16.20
CA PHE A 33 1.82 -7.29 17.52
C PHE A 33 1.35 -5.84 17.44
N ASP A 34 2.06 -4.97 16.72
CA ASP A 34 1.66 -3.57 16.53
C ASP A 34 0.28 -3.47 15.86
N TYR A 35 0.03 -4.31 14.85
CA TYR A 35 -1.27 -4.37 14.18
C TYR A 35 -2.38 -4.85 15.13
N ILE A 36 -2.16 -5.90 15.93
CA ILE A 36 -3.14 -6.38 16.92
C ILE A 36 -3.43 -5.30 17.96
N MET A 37 -2.41 -4.64 18.48
CA MET A 37 -2.55 -3.58 19.47
C MET A 37 -3.31 -2.38 18.92
N TRP A 38 -3.02 -1.98 17.68
CA TRP A 38 -3.77 -0.92 16.99
C TRP A 38 -5.24 -1.32 16.81
N THR A 39 -5.49 -2.55 16.38
CA THR A 39 -6.84 -3.07 16.13
C THR A 39 -7.67 -3.14 17.40
N ALA A 40 -7.06 -3.58 18.51
CA ALA A 40 -7.68 -3.59 19.83
C ALA A 40 -8.02 -2.19 20.33
N LYS A 41 -7.09 -1.23 20.20
CA LYS A 41 -7.29 0.16 20.65
C LYS A 41 -8.38 0.88 19.88
N ASN A 42 -8.49 0.63 18.58
CA ASN A 42 -9.46 1.30 17.72
C ASN A 42 -10.81 0.55 17.63
N LEU A 43 -11.02 -0.49 18.46
CA LEU A 43 -12.23 -1.33 18.46
C LEU A 43 -12.57 -1.93 17.10
N PHE A 44 -11.60 -2.03 16.19
CA PHE A 44 -11.77 -2.52 14.82
C PHE A 44 -11.59 -4.04 14.73
N PHE A 45 -12.33 -4.80 15.55
CA PHE A 45 -12.09 -6.24 15.71
C PHE A 45 -12.84 -7.10 14.66
N ASP A 46 -12.36 -7.13 13.41
CA ASP A 46 -12.79 -8.13 12.41
C ASP A 46 -11.82 -9.31 12.36
N LEU A 47 -12.17 -10.38 13.08
CA LEU A 47 -11.39 -11.63 13.11
C LEU A 47 -11.21 -12.26 11.73
N ARG A 48 -12.15 -12.08 10.80
CA ARG A 48 -12.01 -12.63 9.44
C ARG A 48 -10.92 -11.87 8.68
N GLN A 49 -10.88 -10.56 8.82
CA GLN A 49 -9.86 -9.73 8.19
C GLN A 49 -8.47 -10.00 8.79
N ILE A 50 -8.35 -10.07 10.11
CA ILE A 50 -7.08 -10.41 10.79
C ILE A 50 -6.57 -11.77 10.29
N LYS A 51 -7.46 -12.77 10.19
CA LYS A 51 -7.13 -14.09 9.65
C LYS A 51 -6.65 -13.99 8.20
N LYS A 52 -7.31 -13.20 7.35
CA LYS A 52 -6.91 -12.98 5.95
C LYS A 52 -5.50 -12.36 5.87
N ILE A 53 -5.24 -11.31 6.64
CA ILE A 53 -3.94 -10.62 6.67
C ILE A 53 -2.81 -11.56 7.10
N PHE A 54 -3.04 -12.39 8.12
CA PHE A 54 -2.01 -13.27 8.66
C PHE A 54 -1.81 -14.55 7.85
N LYS A 55 -2.88 -15.13 7.31
CA LYS A 55 -2.84 -16.39 6.57
C LYS A 55 -2.49 -16.18 5.10
N ASP A 56 -3.13 -15.20 4.46
CA ASP A 56 -3.02 -14.95 3.02
C ASP A 56 -1.92 -13.92 2.71
N LYS A 57 -1.24 -13.43 3.76
CA LYS A 57 -0.05 -12.55 3.67
C LYS A 57 -0.31 -11.29 2.85
N ILE A 58 -1.46 -10.65 3.07
CA ILE A 58 -1.81 -9.37 2.46
C ILE A 58 -0.71 -8.34 2.78
N LEU A 59 -0.23 -7.62 1.77
CA LEU A 59 0.85 -6.64 1.91
C LEU A 59 0.32 -5.24 2.25
N GLY A 60 -0.84 -4.87 1.71
CA GLY A 60 -1.50 -3.60 1.94
C GLY A 60 -3.02 -3.70 1.80
N CYS A 61 -3.73 -2.71 2.31
CA CYS A 61 -5.17 -2.58 2.09
C CYS A 61 -5.63 -1.13 2.28
N TYR A 62 -6.35 -0.62 1.29
CA TYR A 62 -7.15 0.60 1.38
C TYR A 62 -8.57 0.30 1.89
N PHE A 63 -8.94 0.98 2.97
CA PHE A 63 -10.25 0.96 3.60
C PHE A 63 -11.06 2.20 3.17
N SER A 64 -12.03 2.00 2.28
CA SER A 64 -12.81 3.11 1.71
C SER A 64 -13.71 3.83 2.71
N GLY A 65 -14.20 3.13 3.74
CA GLY A 65 -15.14 3.70 4.72
C GLY A 65 -14.55 4.82 5.59
N ASN A 66 -13.25 4.77 5.86
CA ASN A 66 -12.53 5.73 6.71
C ASN A 66 -11.30 6.34 6.02
N LYS A 67 -11.16 6.17 4.70
CA LYS A 67 -10.04 6.69 3.90
C LYS A 67 -8.66 6.34 4.48
N MET A 68 -8.52 5.09 4.91
CA MET A 68 -7.34 4.61 5.62
C MET A 68 -6.56 3.60 4.79
N ILE A 69 -5.24 3.67 4.83
CA ILE A 69 -4.34 2.72 4.19
C ILE A 69 -3.54 2.01 5.27
N HIS A 70 -3.61 0.68 5.27
CA HIS A 70 -2.73 -0.16 6.07
C HIS A 70 -1.67 -0.80 5.19
N ILE A 71 -0.42 -0.74 5.63
CA ILE A 71 0.69 -1.48 5.04
C ILE A 71 1.23 -2.45 6.07
N TYR A 72 1.26 -3.73 5.73
CA TYR A 72 1.69 -4.83 6.58
C TYR A 72 3.13 -5.19 6.24
N ALA A 73 4.08 -4.34 6.64
CA ALA A 73 5.51 -4.52 6.36
C ALA A 73 6.02 -5.90 6.82
N PHE A 74 5.48 -6.45 7.90
CA PHE A 74 5.81 -7.80 8.41
C PHE A 74 5.44 -8.96 7.48
N ASN A 75 4.63 -8.74 6.43
CA ASN A 75 4.27 -9.76 5.44
C ASN A 75 5.20 -9.75 4.21
N HIS A 76 6.04 -8.72 4.04
CA HIS A 76 7.07 -8.72 3.00
C HIS A 76 8.19 -9.72 3.34
N LYS A 77 8.63 -10.50 2.35
CA LYS A 77 9.66 -11.53 2.51
C LYS A 77 11.07 -11.07 2.12
N PHE A 78 11.24 -9.78 1.89
CA PHE A 78 12.49 -9.22 1.37
C PHE A 78 13.46 -8.90 2.51
N GLU A 79 14.76 -8.93 2.21
CA GLU A 79 15.81 -8.43 3.10
C GLU A 79 15.55 -6.95 3.44
N ASP A 80 15.99 -6.52 4.62
CA ASP A 80 15.78 -5.15 5.12
C ASP A 80 16.16 -4.06 4.11
N ARG A 81 17.19 -4.30 3.27
CA ARG A 81 17.63 -3.36 2.24
C ARG A 81 16.59 -3.04 1.16
N TYR A 82 15.68 -3.98 0.87
CA TYR A 82 14.60 -3.81 -0.12
C TYR A 82 13.24 -3.57 0.52
N LEU A 83 13.11 -3.78 1.84
CA LEU A 83 11.84 -3.65 2.55
C LEU A 83 11.21 -2.27 2.34
N LYS A 84 11.99 -1.19 2.44
CA LYS A 84 11.48 0.18 2.25
C LYS A 84 10.90 0.40 0.85
N GLN A 85 11.57 -0.15 -0.17
CA GLN A 85 11.15 -0.08 -1.56
C GLN A 85 9.83 -0.82 -1.79
N CYS A 86 9.71 -2.04 -1.23
CA CYS A 86 8.48 -2.82 -1.33
C CYS A 86 7.31 -2.17 -0.58
N VAL A 87 7.56 -1.61 0.61
CA VAL A 87 6.57 -0.86 1.39
C VAL A 87 6.09 0.36 0.62
N LEU A 88 7.00 1.13 0.00
CA LEU A 88 6.62 2.29 -0.82
C LEU A 88 5.82 1.87 -2.04
N HIS A 89 6.22 0.79 -2.72
CA HIS A 89 5.46 0.25 -3.87
C HIS A 89 4.04 -0.12 -3.47
N THR A 90 3.88 -0.89 -2.39
CA THR A 90 2.56 -1.28 -1.87
C THR A 90 1.75 -0.05 -1.44
N LEU A 91 2.37 0.95 -0.83
CA LEU A 91 1.70 2.20 -0.49
C LEU A 91 1.18 2.95 -1.72
N LEU A 92 1.98 3.05 -2.79
CA LEU A 92 1.56 3.68 -4.04
C LEU A 92 0.41 2.92 -4.70
N HIS A 93 0.44 1.58 -4.61
CA HIS A 93 -0.65 0.73 -5.07
C HIS A 93 -1.95 1.05 -4.31
N GLU A 94 -1.93 1.07 -2.97
CA GLU A 94 -3.12 1.38 -2.17
C GLU A 94 -3.61 2.84 -2.33
N LEU A 95 -2.69 3.79 -2.50
CA LEU A 95 -3.03 5.18 -2.83
C LEU A 95 -3.75 5.29 -4.18
N ARG A 96 -3.45 4.41 -5.13
CA ARG A 96 -4.19 4.36 -6.38
C ARG A 96 -5.62 3.86 -6.16
N HIS A 97 -5.83 2.87 -5.29
CA HIS A 97 -7.18 2.44 -4.90
C HIS A 97 -7.98 3.55 -4.23
N TYR A 98 -7.35 4.33 -3.36
CA TYR A 98 -7.96 5.54 -2.82
C TYR A 98 -8.43 6.49 -3.93
N TYR A 99 -7.53 6.87 -4.85
CA TYR A 99 -7.87 7.77 -5.94
C TYR A 99 -9.01 7.21 -6.82
N GLN A 100 -8.98 5.91 -7.10
CA GLN A 100 -9.99 5.23 -7.89
C GLN A 100 -11.38 5.28 -7.24
N ASN A 101 -11.44 5.14 -5.91
CA ASN A 101 -12.65 5.28 -5.10
C ASN A 101 -13.19 6.71 -5.11
N GLU A 102 -12.36 7.71 -4.78
CA GLU A 102 -12.80 9.11 -4.68
C GLU A 102 -13.27 9.70 -6.00
N ASN A 103 -12.63 9.30 -7.10
CA ASN A 103 -12.97 9.83 -8.43
C ASN A 103 -14.01 8.96 -9.15
N ASN A 104 -14.64 7.99 -8.45
CA ASN A 104 -15.62 7.06 -9.02
C ASN A 104 -15.17 6.49 -10.36
N THR A 105 -13.90 6.09 -10.44
CA THR A 105 -13.33 5.63 -11.69
C THR A 105 -14.11 4.42 -12.19
N LYS A 106 -14.18 4.27 -13.52
CA LYS A 106 -14.84 3.11 -14.16
C LYS A 106 -14.43 1.78 -13.51
N TYR A 107 -13.16 1.64 -13.13
CA TYR A 107 -12.62 0.44 -12.51
C TYR A 107 -13.12 0.20 -11.07
N TRP A 108 -13.33 1.25 -10.27
CA TRP A 108 -13.93 1.13 -8.95
C TRP A 108 -15.38 0.62 -9.04
N ASN A 109 -16.15 1.19 -9.96
CA ASN A 109 -17.54 0.78 -10.20
C ASN A 109 -17.64 -0.66 -10.75
N MET A 110 -16.59 -1.15 -11.41
CA MET A 110 -16.50 -2.54 -11.87
C MET A 110 -16.21 -3.55 -10.75
N LYS A 111 -15.78 -3.11 -9.57
CA LYS A 111 -15.52 -4.00 -8.41
C LYS A 111 -16.76 -4.82 -8.01
N HIS A 112 -17.96 -4.31 -8.28
CA HIS A 112 -19.23 -4.97 -7.97
C HIS A 112 -19.80 -5.79 -9.14
N THR A 113 -19.29 -5.63 -10.36
CA THR A 113 -19.81 -6.33 -11.55
C THR A 113 -19.03 -7.59 -11.90
N TYR A 114 -17.77 -7.68 -11.50
CA TYR A 114 -17.02 -8.92 -11.61
C TYR A 114 -17.25 -9.75 -10.34
N LYS A 115 -17.91 -10.90 -10.48
CA LYS A 115 -17.85 -11.98 -9.46
C LYS A 115 -16.45 -12.57 -9.50
N VAL A 116 -15.47 -11.80 -9.01
CA VAL A 116 -14.09 -12.24 -8.97
C VAL A 116 -13.95 -13.23 -7.83
N THR A 117 -13.62 -14.48 -8.12
CA THR A 117 -13.02 -15.36 -7.12
C THR A 117 -11.73 -14.70 -6.62
N ASP A 118 -11.26 -14.98 -5.40
CA ASP A 118 -10.01 -14.37 -4.89
C ASP A 118 -8.81 -14.60 -5.84
N GLU A 119 -8.84 -15.67 -6.67
CA GLU A 119 -7.81 -15.99 -7.68
C GLU A 119 -7.81 -15.04 -8.89
N ASP A 120 -8.99 -14.61 -9.36
CA ASP A 120 -9.11 -13.70 -10.50
C ASP A 120 -8.88 -12.23 -10.11
N TYR A 121 -8.86 -11.91 -8.80
CA TYR A 121 -8.81 -10.53 -8.29
C TYR A 121 -7.53 -9.81 -8.71
N SER A 122 -6.40 -10.51 -8.66
CA SER A 122 -5.10 -10.02 -9.15
C SER A 122 -5.12 -9.60 -10.64
N THR A 123 -6.03 -10.15 -11.43
CA THR A 123 -6.17 -9.86 -12.87
C THR A 123 -7.20 -8.78 -13.17
N ALA A 124 -7.93 -8.31 -12.14
CA ALA A 124 -8.96 -7.31 -12.28
C ALA A 124 -8.38 -6.00 -12.82
N PRO A 125 -9.11 -5.26 -13.68
CA PRO A 125 -8.63 -3.99 -14.22
C PRO A 125 -8.22 -2.97 -13.16
N ILE A 126 -8.90 -2.99 -12.00
CA ILE A 126 -8.61 -2.10 -10.86
C ILE A 126 -7.21 -2.37 -10.27
N GLU A 127 -6.87 -3.64 -10.03
CA GLU A 127 -5.57 -4.08 -9.51
C GLU A 127 -4.45 -3.86 -10.52
N LYS A 128 -4.72 -4.10 -11.81
CA LYS A 128 -3.77 -3.83 -12.90
C LYS A 128 -3.43 -2.34 -13.01
N ASP A 129 -4.43 -1.46 -12.89
CA ASP A 129 -4.20 0.00 -12.90
C ASP A 129 -3.43 0.45 -11.65
N ALA A 130 -3.75 -0.10 -10.47
CA ALA A 130 -3.01 0.17 -9.23
C ALA A 130 -1.53 -0.23 -9.34
N ASN A 131 -1.24 -1.44 -9.82
CA ASN A 131 0.13 -1.91 -10.06
C ASN A 131 0.87 -1.08 -11.12
N LYS A 132 0.20 -0.74 -12.23
CA LYS A 132 0.80 0.10 -13.27
C LYS A 132 1.12 1.50 -12.76
N PHE A 133 0.24 2.07 -11.95
CA PHE A 133 0.46 3.35 -11.29
C PHE A 133 1.69 3.28 -10.37
N ALA A 134 1.74 2.30 -9.47
CA ALA A 134 2.84 2.12 -8.53
C ALA A 134 4.17 2.01 -9.28
N ASN A 135 4.29 1.09 -10.25
CA ASN A 135 5.49 0.91 -11.05
C ASN A 135 5.93 2.21 -11.76
N ARG A 136 4.98 2.94 -12.35
CA ARG A 136 5.28 4.20 -13.02
C ARG A 136 5.79 5.27 -12.06
N MET A 137 5.23 5.37 -10.85
CA MET A 137 5.71 6.33 -9.84
C MET A 137 7.10 5.94 -9.33
N MET A 138 7.34 4.65 -9.08
CA MET A 138 8.65 4.14 -8.68
C MET A 138 9.72 4.49 -9.72
N ILE A 139 9.45 4.26 -11.00
CA ILE A 139 10.38 4.61 -12.10
C ILE A 139 10.56 6.12 -12.24
N LYS A 140 9.46 6.88 -12.24
CA LYS A 140 9.47 8.34 -12.45
C LYS A 140 10.25 9.07 -11.37
N HIS A 141 10.16 8.62 -10.12
CA HIS A 141 10.77 9.28 -8.97
C HIS A 141 11.95 8.49 -8.38
N ARG A 142 12.49 7.51 -9.12
CA ARG A 142 13.46 6.52 -8.63
C ARG A 142 14.63 7.15 -7.85
N ASP A 143 15.22 8.22 -8.39
CA ASP A 143 16.44 8.80 -7.83
C ASP A 143 16.10 9.49 -6.51
N LYS A 144 15.02 10.27 -6.47
CA LYS A 144 14.56 10.94 -5.25
C LYS A 144 14.04 9.94 -4.19
N PHE A 145 13.35 8.89 -4.60
CA PHE A 145 12.93 7.83 -3.67
C PHE A 145 14.13 7.10 -3.09
N SER A 146 15.16 6.83 -3.90
CA SER A 146 16.42 6.26 -3.44
C SER A 146 17.09 7.17 -2.41
N ASP A 147 17.14 8.47 -2.67
CA ASP A 147 17.71 9.45 -1.75
C ASP A 147 16.95 9.52 -0.42
N TYR A 148 15.62 9.67 -0.46
CA TYR A 148 14.80 9.77 0.75
C TYR A 148 14.77 8.49 1.58
N LEU A 149 14.68 7.33 0.93
CA LEU A 149 14.66 6.06 1.63
C LEU A 149 16.06 5.59 2.05
N ASN A 150 17.12 6.26 1.57
CA ASN A 150 18.51 5.85 1.69
C ASN A 150 18.72 4.40 1.20
N VAL A 151 18.25 4.11 -0.01
CA VAL A 151 18.34 2.78 -0.65
C VAL A 151 19.02 2.88 -2.02
N TYR A 152 19.85 1.89 -2.33
CA TYR A 152 20.52 1.83 -3.64
C TYR A 152 19.49 1.68 -4.77
N PRO A 153 19.70 2.33 -5.94
CA PRO A 153 18.74 2.41 -7.03
C PRO A 153 18.62 1.13 -7.88
N ASP A 154 18.84 -0.05 -7.28
CA ASP A 154 18.61 -1.32 -7.97
C ASP A 154 17.11 -1.64 -7.94
N TRP A 155 16.36 -0.85 -8.72
CA TRP A 155 14.90 -0.90 -8.84
C TRP A 155 14.44 -1.89 -9.92
N ASP A 156 15.32 -2.77 -10.40
CA ASP A 156 15.00 -3.85 -11.34
C ASP A 156 14.16 -4.91 -10.62
N VAL A 157 12.88 -4.59 -10.41
CA VAL A 157 11.87 -5.57 -10.04
C VAL A 157 11.65 -6.45 -11.26
N LYS A 158 12.37 -7.57 -11.35
CA LYS A 158 12.03 -8.63 -12.29
C LYS A 158 10.62 -9.12 -11.93
N GLY A 159 9.66 -8.73 -12.77
CA GLY A 159 8.25 -9.10 -12.65
C GLY A 159 8.00 -10.58 -12.84
#